data_AF-A0A946S4X1-F1
#
_entry.id   AF-A0A946S4X1-F1
#
_cell.length_a   1.000
_cell.length_b   1.000
_cell.length_c   1.000
_cell.angle_alpha   90.00
_cell.angle_beta   90.00
_cell.angle_gamma   90.00
#
_symmetry.space_group_name_H-M   'P 1'
#
loop_
_entity.id
_entity.type
_entity.pdbx_description
1 polymer ?
#
loop_
_entity_poly.entity_id
_entity_poly.type
_entity_poly.pdbx_seq_one_letter_code
_entity_poly.pdbx_strand_id
1 'polypeptide(L)'
;MKILNTILILFISVNSFSAEKLFEKADSLFQLNNTDSAILLYQEILDKDMESPELYYNIGICYFQKEKFNKSKFYFQKSLVLNPKSEIIKGRISQCNLNLGKKSPPKIFYISWKNKLLSFFSKNVSIIISLTSILSVFILLLLNIFDIKRIPKKNIFLTALISLFFHFIISSKIEKESILSLKDNTESIK
;
A
#
# COMPACT_ATOMS: atom_id res chain seq x y z
N MET A 1 -41.80 -28.49 -6.26
CA MET A 1 -40.48 -28.41 -5.59
C MET A 1 -39.42 -29.33 -6.19
N LYS A 2 -39.69 -30.62 -6.49
CA LYS A 2 -38.69 -31.53 -7.10
C LYS A 2 -38.11 -31.04 -8.44
N ILE A 3 -38.97 -30.57 -9.36
CA ILE A 3 -38.56 -30.06 -10.68
C ILE A 3 -37.67 -28.81 -10.61
N LEU A 4 -37.95 -27.90 -9.67
CA LEU A 4 -37.12 -26.70 -9.47
C LEU A 4 -35.74 -27.07 -8.93
N ASN A 5 -35.68 -28.04 -8.01
CA ASN A 5 -34.43 -28.55 -7.45
C ASN A 5 -33.58 -29.26 -8.52
N THR A 6 -34.21 -30.03 -9.42
CA THR A 6 -33.49 -30.69 -10.52
C THR A 6 -32.95 -29.69 -11.53
N ILE A 7 -33.69 -28.63 -11.84
CA ILE A 7 -33.21 -27.56 -12.75
C ILE A 7 -32.03 -26.81 -12.13
N LEU A 8 -32.08 -26.50 -10.83
CA LEU A 8 -30.98 -25.84 -10.13
C LEU A 8 -29.71 -26.70 -10.11
N ILE A 9 -29.83 -28.00 -9.86
CA ILE A 9 -28.70 -28.94 -9.90
C ILE A 9 -28.09 -29.03 -11.30
N LEU A 10 -28.93 -29.08 -12.34
CA LEU A 10 -28.49 -29.06 -13.74
C LEU A 10 -27.78 -27.75 -14.10
N PHE A 11 -28.27 -26.62 -13.59
CA PHE A 11 -27.64 -25.33 -13.85
C PHE A 11 -26.26 -25.22 -13.17
N ILE A 12 -26.14 -25.70 -11.92
CA ILE A 12 -24.86 -25.73 -11.20
C ILE A 12 -23.86 -26.67 -11.90
N SER A 13 -24.31 -27.85 -12.35
CA SER A 13 -23.43 -28.82 -13.00
C SER A 13 -22.91 -28.36 -14.36
N VAL A 14 -23.74 -27.70 -15.17
CA VAL A 14 -23.32 -27.14 -16.47
C VAL A 14 -22.28 -26.02 -16.28
N ASN A 15 -22.47 -25.15 -15.29
CA ASN A 15 -21.49 -24.09 -15.01
C ASN A 15 -20.15 -24.65 -14.51
N SER A 16 -20.18 -25.63 -13.60
CA SER A 16 -18.97 -26.30 -13.10
C SER A 16 -18.20 -26.98 -14.23
N PHE A 17 -18.88 -27.67 -15.13
CA PHE A 17 -18.25 -28.34 -16.28
C PHE A 17 -17.61 -27.34 -17.27
N SER A 18 -18.27 -26.21 -17.51
CA SER A 18 -17.68 -25.14 -18.33
C SER A 18 -16.44 -24.51 -17.68
N ALA A 19 -16.42 -24.38 -16.35
CA ALA A 19 -15.29 -23.84 -15.60
C ALA A 19 -14.06 -24.73 -15.74
N GLU A 20 -14.25 -26.04 -15.55
CA GLU A 20 -13.20 -27.04 -15.58
C GLU A 20 -12.52 -27.08 -16.95
N LYS A 21 -13.30 -27.02 -18.04
CA LYS A 21 -12.75 -26.95 -19.40
C LYS A 21 -11.93 -25.68 -19.67
N LEU A 22 -12.37 -24.54 -19.13
CA LEU A 22 -11.60 -23.29 -19.23
C LEU A 22 -10.31 -23.37 -18.41
N PHE A 23 -10.38 -24.00 -17.24
CA PHE A 23 -9.26 -24.21 -16.35
C PHE A 23 -8.18 -25.05 -17.01
N GLU A 24 -8.54 -26.21 -17.56
CA GLU A 24 -7.62 -27.09 -18.30
C GLU A 24 -6.94 -26.38 -19.47
N LYS A 25 -7.71 -25.58 -20.21
CA LYS A 25 -7.18 -24.79 -21.33
C LYS A 25 -6.20 -23.72 -20.84
N ALA A 26 -6.49 -23.07 -19.72
CA ALA A 26 -5.61 -22.08 -19.10
C ALA A 26 -4.29 -22.74 -18.63
N ASP A 27 -4.36 -23.92 -18.02
CA ASP A 27 -3.18 -24.70 -17.63
C ASP A 27 -2.33 -25.10 -18.83
N SER A 28 -2.95 -25.57 -19.91
CA SER A 28 -2.24 -25.87 -21.15
C SER A 28 -1.50 -24.64 -21.70
N LEU A 29 -2.17 -23.48 -21.74
CA LEU A 29 -1.54 -22.23 -22.18
C LEU A 29 -0.40 -21.80 -21.26
N PHE A 30 -0.55 -21.97 -19.95
CA PHE A 30 0.49 -21.69 -18.97
C PHE A 30 1.72 -22.57 -19.20
N GLN A 31 1.53 -23.88 -19.42
CA GLN A 31 2.61 -24.82 -19.74
C GLN A 31 3.33 -24.48 -21.05
N LEU A 32 2.62 -23.89 -22.02
CA LEU A 32 3.18 -23.37 -23.27
C LEU A 32 3.87 -21.99 -23.12
N ASN A 33 4.10 -21.52 -21.88
CA ASN A 33 4.61 -20.18 -21.56
C ASN A 33 3.75 -19.03 -22.09
N ASN A 34 2.51 -19.28 -22.52
CA ASN A 34 1.56 -18.25 -22.91
C ASN A 34 0.80 -17.73 -21.69
N THR A 35 1.56 -17.14 -20.76
CA THR A 35 1.07 -16.74 -19.43
C THR A 35 -0.02 -15.66 -19.51
N ASP A 36 0.01 -14.77 -20.49
CA ASP A 36 -1.04 -13.75 -20.66
C ASP A 36 -2.39 -14.36 -21.04
N SER A 37 -2.40 -15.29 -21.99
CA SER A 37 -3.63 -15.95 -22.41
C SER A 37 -4.18 -16.85 -21.29
N ALA A 38 -3.30 -17.51 -20.52
CA ALA A 38 -3.70 -18.27 -19.35
C ALA A 38 -4.39 -17.40 -18.30
N ILE A 39 -3.82 -16.21 -17.99
CA ILE A 39 -4.45 -15.26 -17.05
C ILE A 39 -5.84 -14.85 -17.54
N LEU A 40 -6.01 -14.56 -18.83
CA LEU A 40 -7.32 -14.17 -19.38
C LEU A 40 -8.38 -15.25 -19.19
N LEU A 41 -8.05 -16.52 -19.47
CA LEU A 41 -8.99 -17.62 -19.27
C LEU A 41 -9.30 -17.83 -17.79
N TYR A 42 -8.30 -17.73 -16.91
CA TYR A 42 -8.54 -17.80 -15.47
C TYR A 42 -9.42 -16.65 -14.96
N GLN A 43 -9.28 -15.45 -15.51
CA GLN A 43 -10.15 -14.33 -15.18
C GLN A 43 -11.58 -14.54 -15.67
N GLU A 44 -11.78 -15.17 -16.84
CA GLU A 44 -13.12 -15.52 -17.31
C GLU A 44 -13.84 -16.50 -16.37
N ILE A 45 -13.11 -17.39 -15.70
CA ILE A 45 -13.68 -18.28 -14.67
C ILE A 45 -14.13 -17.46 -13.45
N LEU A 46 -13.31 -16.48 -13.02
CA LEU A 46 -13.66 -15.58 -11.93
C LEU A 46 -14.86 -14.68 -12.26
N ASP A 47 -14.98 -14.22 -13.51
CA ASP A 47 -16.10 -13.39 -13.97
C ASP A 47 -17.46 -14.13 -13.93
N LYS A 48 -17.41 -15.47 -13.81
CA LYS A 48 -18.58 -16.33 -13.59
C LYS A 48 -18.82 -16.64 -12.11
N ASP A 49 -18.19 -15.90 -11.20
CA ASP A 49 -18.22 -16.07 -9.75
C ASP A 49 -17.77 -17.46 -9.27
N MET A 50 -16.99 -18.17 -10.08
CA MET A 50 -16.45 -19.49 -9.75
C MET A 50 -15.08 -19.35 -9.12
N GLU A 51 -15.05 -19.27 -7.79
CA GLU A 51 -13.82 -19.12 -7.02
C GLU A 51 -13.33 -20.44 -6.45
N SER A 52 -12.01 -20.66 -6.51
CA SER A 52 -11.37 -21.77 -5.80
C SER A 52 -9.96 -21.37 -5.33
N PRO A 53 -9.44 -22.01 -4.27
CA PRO A 53 -8.05 -21.78 -3.85
C PRO A 53 -7.07 -22.01 -5.00
N GLU A 54 -7.31 -23.03 -5.81
CA GLU A 54 -6.43 -23.44 -6.91
C GLU A 54 -6.42 -22.44 -8.06
N LEU A 55 -7.59 -21.90 -8.42
CA LEU A 55 -7.71 -20.84 -9.42
C LEU A 55 -6.90 -19.61 -9.03
N TYR A 56 -7.06 -19.14 -7.79
CA TYR A 56 -6.28 -18.02 -7.29
C TYR A 56 -4.78 -18.32 -7.19
N TYR A 57 -4.42 -19.55 -6.83
CA TYR A 57 -3.03 -19.98 -6.80
C TYR A 57 -2.39 -19.95 -8.20
N ASN A 58 -3.07 -20.46 -9.22
CA ASN A 58 -2.57 -20.51 -10.59
C ASN A 58 -2.44 -19.11 -11.21
N ILE A 59 -3.40 -18.21 -10.98
CA ILE A 59 -3.28 -16.79 -11.35
C ILE A 59 -2.07 -16.16 -10.64
N GLY A 60 -1.90 -16.46 -9.34
CA GLY A 60 -0.76 -16.02 -8.54
C GLY A 60 0.58 -16.45 -9.14
N ILE A 61 0.69 -17.72 -9.58
CA ILE A 61 1.87 -18.25 -10.27
C ILE A 61 2.11 -17.51 -11.58
N CYS A 62 1.07 -17.30 -12.40
CA CYS A 62 1.19 -16.59 -13.66
C CYS A 62 1.79 -15.18 -13.45
N TYR A 63 1.27 -14.43 -12.49
CA TYR A 63 1.83 -13.12 -12.14
C TYR A 63 3.24 -13.20 -11.53
N PHE A 64 3.56 -14.29 -10.82
CA PHE A 64 4.89 -14.52 -10.29
C PHE A 64 5.92 -14.68 -11.42
N GLN A 65 5.62 -15.51 -12.43
CA GLN A 65 6.47 -15.73 -13.61
C GLN A 65 6.71 -14.44 -14.38
N LYS A 66 5.71 -13.54 -14.42
CA LYS A 66 5.82 -12.21 -15.02
C LYS A 66 6.52 -11.17 -14.13
N GLU A 67 7.11 -11.59 -13.00
CA GLU A 67 7.74 -10.74 -11.98
C GLU A 67 6.84 -9.64 -11.40
N LYS A 68 5.52 -9.77 -11.54
CA LYS A 68 4.52 -8.85 -10.98
C LYS A 68 4.20 -9.27 -9.55
N PHE A 69 5.20 -9.26 -8.67
CA PHE A 69 5.14 -9.83 -7.32
C PHE A 69 4.03 -9.25 -6.43
N ASN A 70 3.65 -7.98 -6.61
CA ASN A 70 2.51 -7.39 -5.89
C ASN A 70 1.18 -8.05 -6.29
N LYS A 71 0.92 -8.22 -7.60
CA LYS A 71 -0.29 -8.90 -8.09
C LYS A 71 -0.28 -10.37 -7.71
N SER A 72 0.86 -11.02 -7.86
CA SER A 72 1.05 -12.41 -7.45
C SER A 72 0.71 -12.64 -5.97
N LYS A 73 1.27 -11.81 -5.07
CA LYS A 73 0.97 -11.85 -3.64
C LYS A 73 -0.52 -11.67 -3.35
N PHE A 74 -1.18 -10.73 -4.02
CA PHE A 74 -2.62 -10.50 -3.85
C PHE A 74 -3.44 -11.76 -4.16
N TYR A 75 -3.17 -12.43 -5.27
CA TYR A 75 -3.87 -13.66 -5.64
C TYR A 75 -3.52 -14.84 -4.72
N PHE A 76 -2.26 -14.97 -4.29
CA PHE A 76 -1.92 -15.96 -3.26
C PHE A 76 -2.63 -15.69 -1.92
N GLN A 77 -2.83 -14.43 -1.53
CA GLN A 77 -3.61 -14.09 -0.33
C GLN A 77 -5.08 -14.49 -0.49
N LYS A 78 -5.70 -14.26 -1.65
CA LYS A 78 -7.06 -14.76 -1.93
C LYS A 78 -7.13 -16.28 -1.84
N SER A 79 -6.14 -16.98 -2.41
CA SER A 79 -6.02 -18.43 -2.30
C SER A 79 -5.91 -18.90 -0.83
N LEU A 80 -5.11 -18.19 -0.01
CA LEU A 80 -4.93 -18.49 1.41
C LEU A 80 -6.21 -18.27 2.21
N VAL A 81 -7.04 -17.29 1.87
CA VAL A 81 -8.33 -17.06 2.54
C VAL A 81 -9.23 -18.29 2.40
N LEU A 82 -9.24 -18.92 1.21
CA LEU A 82 -10.03 -20.13 0.96
C LEU A 82 -9.35 -21.42 1.47
N ASN A 83 -8.02 -21.42 1.62
CA ASN A 83 -7.28 -22.53 2.21
C ASN A 83 -6.22 -22.05 3.25
N PRO A 84 -6.64 -21.68 4.47
CA PRO A 84 -5.78 -21.00 5.45
C PRO A 84 -4.60 -21.83 5.98
N LYS A 85 -4.71 -23.17 5.88
CA LYS A 85 -3.71 -24.11 6.40
C LYS A 85 -2.64 -24.50 5.37
N SER A 86 -2.72 -23.96 4.15
CA SER A 86 -1.76 -24.30 3.09
C SER A 86 -0.40 -23.63 3.32
N GLU A 87 0.58 -24.42 3.76
CA GLU A 87 1.97 -23.99 3.87
C GLU A 87 2.59 -23.64 2.50
N ILE A 88 2.12 -24.28 1.42
CA ILE A 88 2.55 -23.99 0.05
C ILE A 88 2.22 -22.54 -0.31
N ILE A 89 0.99 -22.10 -0.03
CA ILE A 89 0.55 -20.73 -0.34
C ILE A 89 1.30 -19.71 0.53
N LYS A 90 1.51 -19.99 1.81
CA LYS A 90 2.32 -19.14 2.71
C LYS A 90 3.76 -19.00 2.20
N GLY A 91 4.36 -20.10 1.74
CA GLY A 91 5.68 -20.12 1.12
C GLY A 91 5.76 -19.22 -0.12
N ARG A 92 4.77 -19.29 -1.02
CA ARG A 92 4.69 -18.40 -2.20
C ARG A 92 4.55 -16.92 -1.84
N ILE A 93 3.75 -16.59 -0.82
CA ILE A 93 3.62 -15.21 -0.31
C ILE A 93 4.97 -14.72 0.25
N SER A 94 5.68 -15.56 0.99
CA SER A 94 7.03 -15.25 1.49
C SER A 94 7.99 -14.97 0.33
N GLN A 95 7.99 -15.82 -0.70
CA GLN A 95 8.81 -15.63 -1.90
C GLN A 95 8.50 -14.31 -2.62
N CYS A 96 7.23 -13.92 -2.71
CA CYS A 96 6.84 -12.61 -3.24
C CYS A 96 7.39 -11.46 -2.39
N ASN A 97 7.30 -11.55 -1.06
CA ASN A 97 7.83 -10.53 -0.15
C ASN A 97 9.35 -10.36 -0.30
N LEU A 98 10.09 -11.47 -0.42
CA LEU A 98 11.53 -11.42 -0.64
C LEU A 98 11.88 -10.70 -1.96
N ASN A 99 11.17 -11.01 -3.04
CA ASN A 99 11.40 -10.37 -4.34
C ASN A 99 10.95 -8.89 -4.35
N LEU A 100 9.91 -8.53 -3.60
CA LEU A 100 9.51 -7.13 -3.37
C LEU A 100 10.54 -6.37 -2.51
N GLY A 101 11.15 -7.03 -1.53
CA GLY A 101 12.25 -6.46 -0.75
C GLY A 101 13.49 -6.19 -1.61
N LYS A 102 13.80 -7.08 -2.56
CA LYS A 102 14.86 -6.87 -3.56
C LYS A 102 14.53 -5.74 -4.54
N LYS A 103 13.27 -5.61 -4.95
CA LYS A 103 12.73 -4.49 -5.73
C LYS A 103 12.12 -3.43 -4.79
N SER A 104 12.89 -2.92 -3.84
CA SER A 104 12.45 -1.72 -3.10
C SER A 104 12.06 -0.64 -4.12
N PRO A 105 10.92 0.07 -3.96
CA PRO A 105 10.60 1.18 -4.85
C PRO A 105 11.82 2.10 -4.92
N PRO A 106 12.19 2.65 -6.10
CA PRO A 106 13.36 3.52 -6.19
C PRO A 106 13.22 4.55 -5.09
N LYS A 107 14.22 4.67 -4.21
CA LYS A 107 14.22 5.68 -3.15
C LYS A 107 14.01 7.01 -3.84
N ILE A 108 12.78 7.51 -3.82
CA ILE A 108 12.42 8.76 -4.46
C ILE A 108 13.37 9.78 -3.83
N PHE A 109 14.15 10.48 -4.64
CA PHE A 109 15.19 11.40 -4.17
C PHE A 109 14.66 12.35 -3.08
N TYR A 110 13.39 12.74 -3.18
CA TYR A 110 12.75 13.57 -2.17
C TYR A 110 12.64 12.91 -0.78
N ILE A 111 12.52 11.59 -0.65
CA ILE A 111 12.50 10.90 0.64
C ILE A 111 13.87 10.94 1.32
N SER A 112 14.96 10.73 0.56
CA SER A 112 16.33 10.85 1.10
C SER A 112 16.66 12.30 1.45
N TRP A 113 16.30 13.24 0.57
CA TRP A 113 16.45 14.67 0.82
C TRP A 113 15.62 15.15 2.01
N LYS A 114 14.34 14.74 2.12
CA LYS A 114 13.47 15.00 3.27
C LYS A 114 14.09 14.46 4.56
N ASN A 115 14.57 13.22 4.56
CA ASN A 115 15.20 12.64 5.76
C ASN A 115 16.49 13.39 6.15
N LYS A 116 17.30 13.79 5.17
CA LYS A 116 18.50 14.61 5.40
C LYS A 116 18.13 16.00 5.93
N LEU A 117 17.11 16.63 5.36
CA LEU A 117 16.55 17.91 5.83
C LEU A 117 16.07 17.82 7.27
N LEU A 118 15.29 16.79 7.60
CA LEU A 118 14.79 16.55 8.95
C LEU A 118 15.92 16.24 9.95
N SER A 119 17.04 15.69 9.49
CA SER A 119 18.19 15.34 10.33
C SER A 119 19.06 16.54 10.75
N PHE A 120 19.04 17.65 10.00
CA PHE A 120 19.85 18.84 10.32
C PHE A 120 19.48 19.48 11.67
N PHE A 121 18.24 19.30 12.12
CA PHE A 121 17.78 19.84 13.38
C PHE A 121 17.34 18.70 14.29
N SER A 122 17.68 18.74 15.58
CA SER A 122 17.06 17.82 16.54
C SER A 122 15.57 18.17 16.71
N LYS A 123 14.78 17.24 17.25
CA LYS A 123 13.36 17.46 17.55
C LYS A 123 13.18 18.68 18.47
N ASN A 124 13.94 18.72 19.56
CA ASN A 124 13.89 19.79 20.56
C ASN A 124 14.29 21.15 19.96
N VAL A 125 15.32 21.19 19.13
CA VAL A 125 15.74 22.43 18.44
C VAL A 125 14.64 22.93 17.49
N SER A 126 13.99 22.03 16.75
CA SER A 126 12.90 22.41 15.84
C SER A 126 11.72 23.01 16.60
N ILE A 127 11.36 22.43 17.76
CA ILE A 127 10.30 22.93 18.65
C ILE A 127 10.61 24.33 19.16
N ILE A 128 11.84 24.56 19.66
CA ILE A 128 12.27 25.86 20.18
C ILE A 128 12.21 26.94 19.08
N ILE A 129 12.68 26.63 17.86
CA ILE A 129 12.63 27.58 16.74
C ILE A 129 11.18 27.90 16.34
N SER A 130 10.30 26.90 16.31
CA SER A 130 8.89 27.13 16.02
C SER A 130 8.22 28.02 17.07
N LEU A 131 8.45 27.78 18.35
CA LEU A 131 7.85 28.56 19.44
C LEU A 131 8.34 30.00 19.43
N THR A 132 9.65 30.21 19.26
CA THR A 132 10.24 31.56 19.17
C THR A 132 9.76 32.32 17.94
N SER A 133 9.60 31.63 16.81
CA SER A 133 9.05 32.24 15.58
C SER A 133 7.58 32.65 15.73
N ILE A 134 6.74 31.82 16.36
CA ILE A 134 5.33 32.15 16.65
C ILE A 134 5.25 33.36 17.58
N LEU A 135 6.05 33.38 18.65
CA LEU A 135 6.10 34.49 19.59
C LEU A 135 6.55 35.79 18.92
N SER A 136 7.53 35.72 18.02
CA SER A 136 7.98 36.87 17.23
C SER A 136 6.87 37.43 16.32
N VAL A 137 6.11 36.57 15.63
CA VAL A 137 4.96 37.00 14.83
C VAL A 137 3.91 37.68 15.70
N PHE A 138 3.61 37.13 16.87
CA PHE A 138 2.66 37.70 17.82
C PHE A 138 3.09 39.09 18.32
N ILE A 139 4.36 39.26 18.68
CA ILE A 139 4.92 40.56 19.10
C ILE A 139 4.82 41.58 17.96
N LEU A 140 5.17 41.20 16.72
CA LEU A 140 5.09 42.09 15.56
C LEU A 140 3.65 42.53 15.26
N LEU A 141 2.66 41.64 15.47
CA LEU A 141 1.25 41.98 15.35
C LEU A 141 0.82 42.98 16.43
N LEU A 142 1.22 42.77 17.70
CA LEU A 142 0.90 43.70 18.79
C LEU A 142 1.51 45.09 18.55
N LEU A 143 2.79 45.16 18.17
CA LEU A 143 3.45 46.43 17.85
C LEU A 143 2.76 47.21 16.73
N ASN A 144 2.16 46.49 15.78
CA ASN A 144 1.41 47.07 14.67
C ASN A 144 -0.04 47.43 15.03
N ILE A 145 -0.69 46.71 15.95
CA ILE A 145 -2.07 47.00 16.41
C ILE A 145 -2.10 48.21 17.33
N PHE A 146 -1.11 48.36 18.21
CA PHE A 146 -1.02 49.47 19.15
C PHE A 146 -0.30 50.70 18.57
N ASP A 147 -0.01 50.71 17.27
CA ASP A 147 0.72 51.76 16.56
C ASP A 147 2.06 52.18 17.23
N ILE A 148 2.62 51.31 18.09
CA ILE A 148 3.90 51.52 18.77
C ILE A 148 5.02 51.64 17.72
N LYS A 149 4.92 50.85 16.65
CA LYS A 149 5.83 50.92 15.50
C LYS A 149 5.12 50.44 14.25
N ARG A 150 5.11 51.26 13.20
CA ARG A 150 4.56 50.88 11.89
C ARG A 150 5.48 49.85 11.22
N ILE A 151 5.06 48.60 11.21
CA ILE A 151 5.79 47.48 10.60
C ILE A 151 5.22 47.23 9.21
N PRO A 152 6.05 47.14 8.15
CA PRO A 152 5.53 46.87 6.81
C PRO A 152 4.94 45.44 6.76
N LYS A 153 3.72 45.31 6.21
CA LYS A 153 2.97 44.04 6.15
C LYS A 153 3.79 42.88 5.56
N LYS A 154 4.69 43.15 4.61
CA LYS A 154 5.58 42.15 4.00
C LYS A 154 6.48 41.44 5.03
N ASN A 155 6.92 42.14 6.07
CA ASN A 155 7.81 41.56 7.10
C ASN A 155 7.02 40.63 8.04
N ILE A 156 5.80 41.02 8.42
CA ILE A 156 4.88 40.19 9.22
C ILE A 156 4.53 38.93 8.44
N PHE A 157 4.27 39.07 7.14
CA PHE A 157 3.97 37.94 6.26
C PHE A 157 5.16 36.97 6.13
N LEU A 158 6.38 37.50 5.94
CA LEU A 158 7.59 36.68 5.82
C LEU A 158 7.89 35.89 7.10
N THR A 159 7.77 36.52 8.27
CA THR A 159 8.00 35.84 9.56
C THR A 159 6.94 34.77 9.84
N ALA A 160 5.69 35.01 9.44
CA ALA A 160 4.62 34.00 9.51
C ALA A 160 4.89 32.80 8.61
N LEU A 161 5.42 33.03 7.39
CA LEU A 161 5.77 31.95 6.46
C LEU A 161 6.91 31.06 7.01
N ILE A 162 7.92 31.68 7.62
CA ILE A 162 9.02 30.96 8.29
C ILE A 162 8.47 30.11 9.45
N SER A 163 7.55 30.65 10.24
CA SER A 163 6.89 29.93 11.33
C SER A 163 6.16 28.67 10.85
N LEU A 164 5.37 28.80 9.78
CA LEU A 164 4.64 27.68 9.16
C LEU A 164 5.58 26.59 8.65
N PHE A 165 6.71 26.97 8.06
CA PHE A 165 7.72 26.02 7.59
C PHE A 165 8.31 25.17 8.73
N PHE A 166 8.66 25.77 9.86
CA PHE A 166 9.15 25.03 11.02
C PHE A 166 8.08 24.16 11.67
N HIS A 167 6.82 24.62 11.69
CA HIS A 167 5.70 23.81 12.17
C HIS A 167 5.51 22.55 11.32
N PHE A 168 5.59 22.67 9.99
CA PHE A 168 5.54 21.54 9.08
C PHE A 168 6.68 20.52 9.31
N ILE A 169 7.90 21.01 9.60
CA ILE A 169 9.05 20.16 9.96
C ILE A 169 8.78 19.37 11.23
N ILE A 170 8.20 19.99 12.26
CA ILE A 170 7.87 19.32 13.53
C ILE A 170 6.81 18.23 13.30
N SER A 171 5.71 18.58 12.62
CA SER A 171 4.63 17.63 12.31
C SER A 171 5.16 16.40 11.57
N SER A 172 6.02 16.62 10.57
CA SER A 172 6.67 15.53 9.83
C SER A 172 7.56 14.62 10.69
N LYS A 173 8.19 15.14 11.76
CA LYS A 173 9.00 14.33 12.69
C LYS A 173 8.13 13.49 13.60
N ILE A 174 7.04 14.06 14.11
CA ILE A 174 6.10 13.36 14.99
C ILE A 174 5.45 12.19 14.23
N GLU A 175 5.00 12.44 12.99
CA GLU A 175 4.43 11.40 12.14
C GLU A 175 5.42 10.24 11.93
N LYS A 176 6.68 10.55 11.63
CA LYS A 176 7.73 9.53 11.43
C LYS A 176 7.97 8.67 12.67
N GLU A 177 8.03 9.27 13.87
CA GLU A 177 8.18 8.52 15.13
C GLU A 177 6.97 7.64 15.40
N SER A 178 5.75 8.15 15.16
CA SER A 178 4.51 7.39 15.37
C SER A 178 4.46 6.14 14.49
N ILE A 179 4.85 6.26 13.22
CA ILE A 179 4.91 5.13 12.28
C ILE A 179 5.94 4.10 12.73
N LEU A 180 7.11 4.54 13.23
CA LEU A 180 8.15 3.64 13.72
C LEU A 180 7.65 2.84 14.94
N SER A 181 7.03 3.51 15.91
CA SER A 181 6.48 2.86 17.10
C SER A 181 5.35 1.86 16.79
N LEU A 182 4.51 2.16 15.80
CA LEU A 182 3.46 1.25 15.36
C LEU A 182 4.05 -0.02 14.73
N LYS A 183 5.14 0.14 13.96
CA LYS A 183 5.81 -0.99 13.33
C LYS A 183 6.48 -1.90 14.36
N ASP A 184 7.22 -1.33 15.32
CA ASP A 184 7.90 -2.08 16.38
C ASP A 184 6.90 -2.85 17.25
N ASN A 185 5.74 -2.26 17.54
CA ASN A 185 4.65 -2.91 18.29
C ASN A 185 3.98 -4.05 17.51
N THR A 186 3.93 -3.98 16.17
CA THR A 186 3.36 -5.07 15.36
C THR A 186 4.32 -6.23 15.14
N GLU A 187 5.64 -6.00 15.23
CA GLU A 187 6.66 -7.04 15.12
C GLU A 187 6.86 -7.77 16.46
N SER A 188 6.62 -7.14 17.61
CA SER A 188 6.70 -7.78 18.93
C SER A 188 5.51 -8.67 19.31
N ILE A 189 4.41 -8.60 18.55
CA ILE A 189 3.19 -9.42 18.76
C ILE A 189 3.19 -10.70 17.89
N LYS A 190 4.20 -10.89 17.02
CA LYS A 190 4.39 -12.10 16.21
C LYS A 190 5.42 -13.03 16.81
#